data_AF-A0A1Q3VVG0-F1
#
_entry.id   AF-A0A1Q3VVG0-F1
#
_cell.length_a   1.000
_cell.length_b   1.000
_cell.length_c   1.000
_cell.angle_alpha   90.00
_cell.angle_beta   90.00
_cell.angle_gamma   90.00
#
_symmetry.space_group_name_H-M   'P 1'
#
loop_
_entity.id
_entity.type
_entity.pdbx_description
1 polymer ?
#
loop_
_entity_poly.entity_id
_entity_poly.type
_entity_poly.pdbx_seq_one_letter_code
_entity_poly.pdbx_strand_id
1 'polypeptide(L)'
;MQWDFSPEDVVKARADYGLADFRRDLAEEVRMNLPPADAQQEQRSFNLIYDLCYALATSKELDSHLGAYAYDPPTVEFLREIEPMMTDNVEMLGAILQRLIMDRIESGMALEQAIEDTAAWNAKLAAAPLAA
;
A
#
# COMPACT_ATOMS: atom_id res chain seq x y z
N MET A 1 -10.84 0.64 -7.15
CA MET A 1 -11.44 1.12 -5.88
C MET A 1 -11.89 2.56 -6.11
N GLN A 2 -13.02 2.99 -5.57
CA GLN A 2 -13.50 4.39 -5.71
C GLN A 2 -13.94 4.89 -4.34
N TRP A 3 -13.40 6.03 -3.93
CA TRP A 3 -13.70 6.66 -2.65
C TRP A 3 -14.57 7.90 -2.86
N ASP A 4 -15.55 8.09 -1.97
CA ASP A 4 -16.39 9.30 -1.95
C ASP A 4 -15.71 10.48 -1.20
N PHE A 5 -14.44 10.32 -0.83
CA PHE A 5 -13.62 11.28 -0.10
C PHE A 5 -12.23 11.38 -0.72
N SER A 6 -11.52 12.47 -0.41
CA SER A 6 -10.18 12.71 -0.94
C SER A 6 -9.08 12.18 0.00
N PRO A 7 -7.84 11.96 -0.50
CA PRO A 7 -6.67 11.73 0.35
C PRO A 7 -6.47 12.84 1.41
N GLU A 8 -6.80 14.10 1.07
CA GLU A 8 -6.74 15.23 2.00
C GLU A 8 -7.71 15.05 3.19
N ASP A 9 -8.91 14.51 2.95
CA ASP A 9 -9.88 14.23 3.99
C ASP A 9 -9.38 13.14 4.96
N VAL A 10 -8.60 12.17 4.48
CA VAL A 10 -7.93 11.17 5.33
C VAL A 10 -6.84 11.83 6.19
N VAL A 11 -5.95 12.62 5.59
CA VAL A 11 -4.88 13.33 6.35
C VAL A 11 -5.47 14.21 7.45
N LYS A 12 -6.59 14.88 7.16
CA LYS A 12 -7.30 15.77 8.09
C LYS A 12 -8.23 15.05 9.07
N ALA A 13 -8.24 13.71 9.08
CA ALA A 13 -9.12 12.88 9.90
C ALA A 13 -10.63 13.21 9.73
N ARG A 14 -11.03 13.64 8.53
CA ARG A 14 -12.43 13.84 8.13
C ARG A 14 -13.07 12.58 7.57
N ALA A 15 -12.25 11.69 7.02
CA ALA A 15 -12.62 10.34 6.65
C ALA A 15 -11.93 9.34 7.58
N ASP A 16 -12.70 8.43 8.18
CA ASP A 16 -12.18 7.32 8.98
C ASP A 16 -11.84 6.15 8.03
N TYR A 17 -10.71 6.29 7.33
CA TYR A 17 -10.22 5.32 6.37
C TYR A 17 -8.75 5.02 6.63
N GLY A 18 -8.48 3.80 7.10
CA GLY A 18 -7.16 3.38 7.57
C GLY A 18 -6.47 2.37 6.68
N LEU A 19 -5.27 1.97 7.10
CA LEU A 19 -4.45 1.01 6.37
C LEU A 19 -5.12 -0.37 6.22
N ALA A 20 -5.95 -0.77 7.18
CA ALA A 20 -6.69 -2.02 7.12
C ALA A 20 -7.78 -1.99 6.04
N ASP A 21 -8.52 -0.87 5.95
CA ASP A 21 -9.55 -0.67 4.93
C ASP A 21 -8.93 -0.66 3.53
N PHE A 22 -7.85 0.11 3.35
CA PHE A 22 -7.11 0.13 2.10
C PHE A 22 -6.64 -1.25 1.65
N ARG A 23 -6.08 -2.05 2.55
CA ARG A 23 -5.64 -3.42 2.22
C ARG A 23 -6.80 -4.31 1.82
N ARG A 24 -7.93 -4.25 2.52
CA ARG A 24 -9.14 -5.03 2.20
C ARG A 24 -9.66 -4.68 0.81
N ASP A 25 -9.84 -3.39 0.54
CA ASP A 25 -10.47 -2.91 -0.68
C ASP A 25 -9.54 -3.11 -1.89
N LEU A 26 -8.22 -2.94 -1.71
CA LEU A 26 -7.22 -3.31 -2.73
C LEU A 26 -7.25 -4.81 -3.01
N ALA A 27 -7.32 -5.66 -1.99
CA ALA A 27 -7.39 -7.11 -2.20
C ALA A 27 -8.64 -7.53 -2.98
N GLU A 28 -9.79 -6.90 -2.70
CA GLU A 28 -11.00 -7.13 -3.48
C GLU A 28 -10.84 -6.71 -4.94
N GLU A 29 -10.26 -5.53 -5.19
CA GLU A 29 -9.99 -5.05 -6.55
C GLU A 29 -9.03 -5.98 -7.31
N VAL A 30 -7.97 -6.45 -6.67
CA VAL A 30 -7.03 -7.41 -7.26
C VAL A 30 -7.75 -8.70 -7.63
N ARG A 31 -8.59 -9.23 -6.73
CA ARG A 31 -9.38 -10.43 -6.97
C ARG A 31 -10.39 -10.28 -8.12
N MET A 32 -10.98 -9.09 -8.28
CA MET A 32 -11.95 -8.82 -9.34
C MET A 32 -11.32 -8.64 -10.73
N ASN A 33 -10.06 -8.19 -10.79
CA ASN A 33 -9.39 -7.88 -12.05
C ASN A 33 -8.43 -8.97 -12.55
N LEU A 34 -8.00 -9.88 -11.68
CA LEU A 34 -7.17 -11.00 -12.08
C LEU A 34 -8.01 -12.19 -12.58
N PRO A 35 -7.46 -13.00 -13.50
CA PRO A 35 -8.07 -14.28 -13.84
C PRO A 35 -8.29 -15.14 -12.59
N PRO A 36 -9.28 -16.05 -12.60
CA PRO A 36 -9.48 -17.00 -11.50
C PRO A 36 -8.17 -17.69 -11.16
N ALA A 37 -7.73 -17.51 -9.91
CA ALA A 37 -6.45 -17.96 -9.40
C ALA A 37 -6.69 -18.75 -8.11
N ASP A 38 -5.70 -19.53 -7.68
CA ASP A 38 -5.75 -20.11 -6.34
C ASP A 38 -5.42 -19.03 -5.28
N ALA A 39 -5.77 -19.31 -4.02
CA ALA A 39 -5.54 -18.37 -2.92
C ALA A 39 -4.06 -17.98 -2.75
N GLN A 40 -3.12 -18.84 -3.16
CA GLN A 40 -1.69 -18.52 -3.08
C GLN A 40 -1.28 -17.52 -4.16
N GLN A 41 -1.80 -17.66 -5.38
CA GLN A 41 -1.58 -16.71 -6.46
C GLN A 41 -2.25 -15.37 -6.17
N GLU A 42 -3.48 -15.36 -5.66
CA GLU A 42 -4.16 -14.13 -5.22
C GLU A 42 -3.34 -13.37 -4.16
N GLN A 43 -2.87 -14.08 -3.13
CA GLN A 43 -2.01 -13.49 -2.09
C GLN A 43 -0.71 -12.90 -2.66
N ARG A 44 -0.05 -13.62 -3.58
CA ARG A 44 1.21 -13.16 -4.18
C ARG A 44 0.99 -11.91 -5.02
N SER A 45 -0.04 -11.90 -5.86
CA SER A 45 -0.36 -10.73 -6.68
C SER A 45 -0.74 -9.53 -5.82
N PHE A 46 -1.57 -9.73 -4.80
CA PHE A 46 -1.87 -8.68 -3.83
C PHE A 46 -0.61 -8.13 -3.17
N ASN A 47 0.28 -9.00 -2.67
CA ASN A 47 1.52 -8.55 -2.02
C ASN A 47 2.40 -7.73 -2.97
N LEU A 48 2.56 -8.16 -4.23
CA LEU A 48 3.34 -7.44 -5.23
C LEU A 48 2.76 -6.04 -5.50
N ILE A 49 1.44 -5.94 -5.67
CA ILE A 49 0.75 -4.69 -5.96
C ILE A 49 0.81 -3.75 -4.74
N TYR A 50 0.58 -4.29 -3.54
CA TYR A 50 0.66 -3.54 -2.29
C TYR A 50 2.08 -3.02 -2.02
N ASP A 51 3.09 -3.86 -2.20
CA ASP A 51 4.50 -3.49 -2.00
C ASP A 51 4.94 -2.40 -2.99
N LEU A 52 4.46 -2.47 -4.23
CA LEU A 52 4.64 -1.40 -5.22
C LEU A 52 4.02 -0.08 -4.73
N CYS A 53 2.74 -0.11 -4.33
CA CYS A 53 2.05 1.10 -3.84
C CYS A 53 2.79 1.70 -2.65
N TYR A 54 3.19 0.87 -1.68
CA TYR A 54 3.92 1.30 -0.50
C TYR A 54 5.30 1.88 -0.83
N ALA A 55 6.04 1.26 -1.75
CA ALA A 55 7.33 1.76 -2.20
C ALA A 55 7.21 3.16 -2.83
N LEU A 56 6.27 3.35 -3.75
CA LEU A 56 6.03 4.63 -4.41
C LEU A 56 5.53 5.70 -3.42
N ALA A 57 4.63 5.33 -2.50
CA ALA A 57 4.12 6.25 -1.48
C ALA A 57 5.19 6.73 -0.48
N THR A 58 6.24 5.93 -0.26
CA THR A 58 7.36 6.25 0.64
C THR A 58 8.58 6.82 -0.11
N SER A 59 8.37 7.38 -1.30
CA SER A 59 9.37 8.06 -2.12
C SER A 59 10.50 7.16 -2.64
N LYS A 60 10.23 5.86 -2.85
CA LYS A 60 11.12 5.01 -3.64
C LYS A 60 10.79 5.17 -5.12
N GLU A 61 11.81 5.47 -5.92
CA GLU A 61 11.73 5.41 -7.37
C GLU A 61 11.37 3.98 -7.83
N LEU A 62 10.54 3.87 -8.86
CA LEU A 62 10.09 2.58 -9.41
C LEU A 62 11.28 1.64 -9.70
N ASP A 63 12.32 2.14 -10.38
CA ASP A 63 13.50 1.34 -10.71
C ASP A 63 14.24 0.82 -9.47
N SER A 64 14.26 1.59 -8.38
CA SER A 64 14.86 1.13 -7.12
C SER A 64 14.05 -0.01 -6.48
N HIS A 65 12.72 0.04 -6.58
CA HIS A 65 11.85 -1.04 -6.13
C HIS A 65 12.01 -2.29 -7.01
N LEU A 66 12.00 -2.13 -8.33
CA LEU A 66 12.15 -3.22 -9.31
C LEU A 66 13.49 -3.96 -9.18
N GLY A 67 14.53 -3.31 -8.65
CA GLY A 67 15.82 -3.94 -8.37
C GLY A 67 15.73 -5.17 -7.45
N ALA A 68 14.70 -5.26 -6.59
CA ALA A 68 14.45 -6.45 -5.77
C ALA A 68 14.06 -7.69 -6.59
N TYR A 69 13.58 -7.48 -7.83
CA TYR A 69 13.10 -8.51 -8.75
C TYR A 69 13.97 -8.64 -10.01
N ALA A 70 15.23 -8.16 -9.97
CA ALA A 70 16.11 -8.12 -11.13
C ALA A 70 16.35 -9.48 -11.82
N TYR A 71 16.13 -10.59 -11.11
CA TYR A 71 16.25 -11.96 -11.64
C TYR A 71 14.91 -12.59 -12.01
N ASP A 72 13.82 -11.82 -12.00
CA ASP A 72 12.46 -12.24 -12.35
C ASP A 72 11.83 -11.25 -13.35
N PRO A 73 12.22 -11.32 -14.64
CA PRO A 73 11.73 -10.39 -15.67
C PRO A 73 10.21 -10.32 -15.79
N PRO A 74 9.44 -11.44 -15.72
CA PRO A 74 7.98 -11.38 -15.73
C PRO A 74 7.38 -10.52 -14.62
N THR A 75 7.91 -10.59 -13.40
CA THR A 75 7.45 -9.73 -12.30
C THR A 75 7.77 -8.27 -12.55
N VAL A 76 8.95 -7.96 -13.11
CA VAL A 76 9.33 -6.59 -13.46
C VAL A 76 8.40 -6.01 -14.53
N GLU A 77 8.10 -6.77 -15.57
CA GLU A 77 7.18 -6.37 -16.65
C GLU A 77 5.78 -6.11 -16.09
N PHE A 78 5.25 -7.06 -15.29
CA PHE A 78 3.96 -6.92 -14.62
C PHE A 78 3.89 -5.65 -13.76
N LEU A 79 4.89 -5.40 -12.91
CA LEU A 79 4.91 -4.24 -12.03
C LEU A 79 4.97 -2.91 -12.80
N ARG A 80 5.66 -2.88 -13.96
CA ARG A 80 5.67 -1.69 -14.84
C ARG A 80 4.34 -1.45 -15.53
N GLU A 81 3.62 -2.50 -15.91
CA GLU A 81 2.31 -2.37 -16.55
C GLU A 81 1.25 -1.83 -15.58
N ILE A 82 1.29 -2.26 -14.31
CA ILE A 82 0.30 -1.84 -13.31
C ILE A 82 0.58 -0.47 -12.71
N GLU A 83 1.85 -0.01 -12.68
CA GLU A 83 2.24 1.22 -11.97
C GLU A 83 1.39 2.44 -12.34
N PRO A 84 1.14 2.74 -13.63
CA PRO A 84 0.30 3.87 -14.02
C PRO A 84 -1.16 3.76 -13.55
N MET A 85 -1.65 2.55 -13.30
CA MET A 85 -3.01 2.32 -12.80
C MET A 85 -3.10 2.53 -11.28
N MET A 86 -1.95 2.52 -10.59
CA MET A 86 -1.88 2.60 -9.13
C MET A 86 -1.72 4.04 -8.62
N THR A 87 -1.69 5.07 -9.47
CA THR A 87 -1.46 6.46 -9.05
C THR A 87 -2.36 6.90 -7.90
N ASP A 88 -3.67 6.68 -8.02
CA ASP A 88 -4.64 7.06 -6.98
C ASP A 88 -4.45 6.22 -5.69
N ASN A 89 -4.08 4.95 -5.85
CA ASN A 89 -3.79 4.04 -4.73
C ASN A 89 -2.54 4.49 -3.96
N VAL A 90 -1.51 4.94 -4.68
CA VAL A 90 -0.26 5.48 -4.12
C VAL A 90 -0.55 6.76 -3.34
N GLU A 91 -1.33 7.68 -3.91
CA GLU A 91 -1.70 8.93 -3.24
C GLU A 91 -2.50 8.68 -1.96
N MET A 92 -3.52 7.83 -2.03
CA MET A 92 -4.33 7.46 -0.87
C MET A 92 -3.51 6.78 0.22
N LEU A 93 -2.62 5.84 -0.15
CA LEU A 93 -1.73 5.19 0.81
C LEU A 93 -0.77 6.18 1.47
N GLY A 94 -0.23 7.14 0.71
CA GLY A 94 0.59 8.24 1.25
C GLY A 94 -0.16 9.06 2.30
N ALA A 95 -1.42 9.42 2.03
CA ALA A 95 -2.28 10.12 2.98
C ALA A 95 -2.53 9.32 4.27
N ILE A 96 -2.80 8.01 4.15
CA ILE A 96 -2.98 7.12 5.30
C ILE A 96 -1.71 7.07 6.14
N LEU A 97 -0.54 6.88 5.51
CA LEU A 97 0.74 6.84 6.22
C LEU A 97 1.04 8.17 6.91
N GLN A 98 0.75 9.30 6.26
CA GLN A 98 0.90 10.62 6.86
C GLN A 98 -0.01 10.79 8.08
N ARG A 99 -1.29 10.38 8.00
CA ARG A 99 -2.20 10.44 9.16
C ARG A 99 -1.69 9.57 10.31
N LEU A 100 -1.24 8.35 10.03
CA LEU A 100 -0.67 7.44 11.03
C LEU A 100 0.58 8.02 11.73
N ILE A 101 1.43 8.75 11.00
CA ILE A 101 2.58 9.45 11.56
C ILE A 101 2.10 10.63 12.42
N MET A 102 1.11 11.40 11.94
CA MET A 102 0.54 12.53 12.69
C MET A 102 -0.09 12.07 14.02
N ASP A 103 -0.87 10.99 14.02
CA ASP A 103 -1.47 10.40 15.24
C ASP A 103 -0.41 10.10 16.30
N ARG A 104 0.74 9.55 15.88
CA ARG A 104 1.85 9.23 16.76
C ARG A 104 2.52 10.49 17.32
N ILE A 105 2.72 11.50 16.49
CA ILE A 105 3.26 12.80 16.93
C ILE A 105 2.31 13.47 17.92
N GLU A 106 1.01 13.47 17.63
CA GLU A 106 -0.04 13.99 18.51
C GLU A 106 -0.09 13.22 19.86
N SER A 107 0.29 11.94 19.86
CA SER A 107 0.46 11.13 21.08
C SER A 107 1.76 11.41 21.87
N GLY A 108 2.64 12.26 21.35
CA GLY A 108 3.89 12.69 21.99
C GLY A 108 5.17 12.02 21.49
N MET A 109 5.12 11.26 20.39
CA MET A 109 6.34 10.71 19.78
C MET A 109 7.13 11.79 19.02
N ALA A 110 8.45 11.64 18.98
CA ALA A 110 9.29 12.41 18.05
C ALA A 110 9.03 11.95 16.59
N LEU A 111 9.29 12.82 15.62
CA LEU A 111 9.02 12.54 14.20
C LEU A 111 9.73 11.28 13.71
N GLU A 112 11.03 11.14 13.99
CA GLU A 112 11.83 9.99 13.56
C GLU A 112 11.27 8.69 14.12
N GLN A 113 10.90 8.70 15.40
CA GLN A 113 10.28 7.56 16.07
C GLN A 113 8.89 7.24 15.49
N ALA A 114 8.09 8.25 15.16
CA ALA A 114 6.78 8.07 14.56
C ALA A 114 6.85 7.43 13.16
N ILE A 115 7.87 7.81 12.37
CA ILE A 115 8.14 7.20 11.06
C ILE A 115 8.54 5.74 11.23
N GLU A 116 9.50 5.44 12.12
CA GLU A 116 9.96 4.08 12.39
C GLU A 116 8.82 3.17 12.88
N ASP A 117 7.99 3.66 13.81
CA ASP A 117 6.86 2.90 14.32
C ASP A 117 5.79 2.66 13.24
N THR A 118 5.54 3.65 12.38
CA THR A 118 4.62 3.50 11.23
C THR A 118 5.13 2.45 10.24
N ALA A 119 6.43 2.46 9.93
CA ALA A 119 7.04 1.46 9.05
C ALA A 119 6.97 0.05 9.67
N ALA A 120 7.24 -0.07 10.98
CA ALA A 120 7.13 -1.34 11.70
C ALA A 120 5.68 -1.86 11.76
N TRP A 121 4.71 -0.96 11.92
CA TRP A 121 3.29 -1.28 11.86
C TRP A 121 2.88 -1.79 10.47
N ASN A 122 3.30 -1.10 9.41
CA ASN A 122 3.08 -1.55 8.03
C ASN A 122 3.67 -2.95 7.80
N ALA A 123 4.91 -3.19 8.21
CA ALA A 123 5.56 -4.49 8.03
C ALA A 123 4.80 -5.64 8.72
N LYS A 124 4.23 -5.40 9.90
CA LYS A 124 3.38 -6.39 10.59
C LYS A 124 2.10 -6.69 9.81
N LEU A 125 1.44 -5.65 9.28
CA LEU A 125 0.23 -5.83 8.48
C LEU A 125 0.50 -6.48 7.12
N ALA A 126 1.60 -6.10 6.46
CA ALA A 126 2.02 -6.68 5.17
C ALA A 126 2.32 -8.18 5.28
N ALA A 127 2.85 -8.63 6.41
CA ALA A 127 3.10 -10.05 6.68
C ALA A 127 1.83 -10.86 6.99
N ALA A 128 0.70 -10.21 7.28
CA ALA A 128 -0.54 -10.91 7.56
C ALA A 128 -1.18 -11.43 6.25
N PRO A 129 -1.65 -12.69 6.23
CA PRO A 129 -2.37 -13.22 5.07
C PRO A 129 -3.69 -12.46 4.85
N LEU A 130 -4.15 -12.43 3.61
CA LEU A 130 -5.50 -12.00 3.28
C LEU A 130 -6.49 -12.90 4.04
N ALA A 131 -7.49 -12.28 4.65
CA ALA A 131 -8.59 -13.02 5.25
C ALA A 131 -9.34 -13.77 4.13
N ALA A 132 -9.69 -15.04 4.40
CA ALA A 132 -10.45 -15.89 3.49
C ALA A 132 -11.94 -15.47 3.42
#